data_AF-A0A4R1N1G6-F1
#
_entry.id   AF-A0A4R1N1G6-F1
#
_cell.length_a   1.000
_cell.length_b   1.000
_cell.length_c   1.000
_cell.angle_alpha   90.00
_cell.angle_beta   90.00
_cell.angle_gamma   90.00
#
_symmetry.space_group_name_H-M   'P 1'
#
loop_
_entity.id
_entity.type
_entity.pdbx_description
1 polymer ?
#
loop_
_entity_poly.entity_id
_entity_poly.type
_entity_poly.pdbx_seq_one_letter_code
_entity_poly.pdbx_strand_id
1 'polypeptide(L)'
;MRWRLFAGLTSLPLPLSNSSSAAAPACAETVWTVPLQEHPWYDHVRLKRVFVTDGTRHQVVLVDVRKLLACANRDNTDYVLKPVAEWHSGKVRGIREFLDPENPRVPQMPYVTISTRRAPGLLGWFGLEREGVVAFRNGQHRARYLADAGARWFPVEVHEREATLLRELCGAADDARTVVRATPLNTGGGT
;
A
#
# COMPACT_ATOMS: atom_id res chain seq x y z
N MET A 1 -73.48 2.35 -48.05
CA MET A 1 -73.76 1.84 -46.69
C MET A 1 -72.60 0.97 -46.21
N ARG A 2 -71.83 1.43 -45.20
CA ARG A 2 -71.07 0.60 -44.24
C ARG A 2 -70.34 1.53 -43.25
N TRP A 3 -70.59 1.32 -41.96
CA TRP A 3 -70.00 2.02 -40.82
C TRP A 3 -68.51 1.70 -40.62
N ARG A 4 -67.78 2.59 -39.92
CA ARG A 4 -67.17 2.31 -38.59
C ARG A 4 -66.49 3.57 -37.99
N LEU A 5 -66.75 3.78 -36.70
CA LEU A 5 -66.02 4.61 -35.74
C LEU A 5 -64.64 3.99 -35.44
N PHE A 6 -63.64 4.78 -35.03
CA PHE A 6 -63.02 4.75 -33.68
C PHE A 6 -61.76 5.65 -33.59
N ALA A 7 -61.44 5.98 -32.34
CA ALA A 7 -60.49 6.97 -31.81
C ALA A 7 -58.99 6.66 -32.03
N GLY A 8 -58.12 7.65 -31.74
CA GLY A 8 -56.69 7.39 -31.61
C GLY A 8 -55.76 8.60 -31.39
N LEU A 9 -55.73 9.07 -30.15
CA LEU A 9 -54.54 9.47 -29.35
C LEU A 9 -53.57 10.56 -29.89
N THR A 10 -53.62 11.70 -29.21
CA THR A 10 -52.61 12.77 -29.17
C THR A 10 -51.28 12.25 -28.63
N SER A 11 -50.20 12.46 -29.39
CA SER A 11 -48.82 12.19 -28.98
C SER A 11 -48.27 13.33 -28.13
N LEU A 12 -47.85 13.01 -26.90
CA LEU A 12 -47.08 13.91 -26.02
C LEU A 12 -45.57 13.69 -26.23
N PRO A 13 -44.73 14.75 -26.16
CA PRO A 13 -43.28 14.62 -26.27
C PRO A 13 -42.67 14.04 -24.98
N LEU A 14 -41.78 13.06 -25.13
CA LEU A 14 -40.98 12.48 -24.05
C LEU A 14 -39.91 13.48 -23.59
N PRO A 15 -39.70 13.68 -22.28
CA PRO A 15 -38.60 14.48 -21.78
C PRO A 15 -37.28 13.72 -21.96
N LEU A 16 -36.27 14.40 -22.54
CA LEU A 16 -34.88 13.95 -22.51
C LEU A 16 -34.45 13.76 -21.05
N SER A 17 -34.23 12.51 -20.66
CA SER A 17 -33.55 12.21 -19.40
C SER A 17 -32.11 12.70 -19.51
N ASN A 18 -31.83 13.85 -18.91
CA ASN A 18 -30.48 14.32 -18.68
C ASN A 18 -29.85 13.36 -17.68
N SER A 19 -29.14 12.34 -18.18
CA SER A 19 -28.29 11.48 -17.36
C SER A 19 -27.16 12.34 -16.80
N SER A 20 -27.42 13.02 -15.68
CA SER A 20 -26.38 13.54 -14.81
C SER A 20 -25.53 12.36 -14.40
N SER A 21 -24.36 12.23 -15.03
CA SER A 21 -23.30 11.33 -14.61
C SER A 21 -22.95 11.73 -13.18
N ALA A 22 -23.52 11.00 -12.21
CA ALA A 22 -23.13 11.14 -10.83
C ALA A 22 -21.63 10.83 -10.78
N ALA A 23 -20.82 11.86 -10.53
CA ALA A 23 -19.41 11.68 -10.25
C ALA A 23 -19.32 10.61 -9.16
N ALA A 24 -18.66 9.49 -9.48
CA ALA A 24 -18.39 8.45 -8.50
C ALA A 24 -17.82 9.12 -7.25
N PRO A 25 -18.31 8.77 -6.04
CA PRO A 25 -17.81 9.38 -4.83
C PRO A 25 -16.29 9.22 -4.82
N ALA A 26 -15.56 10.33 -4.71
CA ALA A 26 -14.12 10.29 -4.55
C ALA A 26 -13.81 9.32 -3.41
N CYS A 27 -13.21 8.18 -3.72
CA CYS A 27 -12.96 7.13 -2.75
C CYS A 27 -12.19 7.76 -1.58
N ALA A 28 -12.78 7.79 -0.40
CA ALA A 28 -12.17 8.38 0.78
C ALA A 28 -10.76 7.78 0.95
N GLU A 29 -9.74 8.62 0.90
CA GLU A 29 -8.34 8.17 0.90
C GLU A 29 -8.05 7.45 2.21
N THR A 30 -7.73 6.17 2.19
CA THR A 30 -7.43 5.44 3.44
C THR A 30 -6.01 5.76 3.91
N VAL A 31 -5.86 6.03 5.21
CA VAL A 31 -4.58 6.27 5.87
C VAL A 31 -4.34 5.21 6.93
N TRP A 32 -3.11 4.72 7.01
CA TRP A 32 -2.63 3.77 8.01
C TRP A 32 -1.74 4.46 9.02
N THR A 33 -2.02 4.26 10.30
CA THR A 33 -1.17 4.72 11.40
C THR A 33 -0.25 3.59 11.84
N VAL A 34 1.06 3.79 11.68
CA VAL A 34 2.12 2.85 12.05
C VAL A 34 2.83 3.35 13.30
N PRO A 35 2.74 2.66 14.46
CA PRO A 35 3.41 3.10 15.66
C PRO A 35 4.92 2.82 15.62
N LEU A 36 5.68 3.66 16.31
CA LEU A 36 7.13 3.62 16.46
C LEU A 36 7.46 3.53 17.94
N GLN A 37 8.11 2.44 18.37
CA GLN A 37 8.40 2.24 19.79
C GLN A 37 9.65 2.98 20.28
N GLU A 38 10.58 3.29 19.37
CA GLU A 38 11.94 3.71 19.71
C GLU A 38 12.26 5.12 19.17
N HIS A 39 11.26 5.86 18.69
CA HIS A 39 11.49 7.09 17.95
C HIS A 39 11.28 8.34 18.83
N PRO A 40 12.30 9.21 19.00
CA PRO A 40 12.26 10.26 20.03
C PRO A 40 11.48 11.52 19.64
N TRP A 41 11.10 11.68 18.37
CA TRP A 41 10.41 12.90 17.89
C TRP A 41 8.90 12.73 17.72
N TYR A 42 8.45 11.51 17.45
CA TYR A 42 7.05 11.18 17.22
C TYR A 42 6.86 9.67 17.41
N ASP A 43 5.67 9.26 17.86
CA ASP A 43 5.33 7.90 18.24
C ASP A 43 4.65 7.10 17.11
N HIS A 44 4.36 7.73 15.97
CA HIS A 44 3.76 7.07 14.82
C HIS A 44 4.06 7.78 13.50
N VAL A 45 3.81 7.05 12.41
CA VAL A 45 3.86 7.54 11.02
C VAL A 45 2.52 7.28 10.35
N ARG A 46 2.11 8.19 9.46
CA ARG A 46 0.93 8.01 8.61
C ARG A 46 1.36 7.55 7.22
N LEU A 47 0.72 6.52 6.68
CA LEU A 47 0.97 6.02 5.32
C LEU A 47 -0.32 5.96 4.52
N LYS A 48 -0.23 6.15 3.21
CA LYS A 48 -1.35 5.98 2.29
C LYS A 48 -1.03 5.05 1.12
N ARG A 49 -2.05 4.61 0.40
CA ARG A 49 -1.90 3.76 -0.79
C ARG A 49 -1.10 4.47 -1.89
N VAL A 50 -0.35 3.70 -2.68
CA VAL A 50 0.23 4.15 -3.95
C VAL A 50 -0.86 4.07 -5.03
N PHE A 51 -1.59 2.96 -5.06
CA PHE A 51 -2.60 2.66 -6.07
C PHE A 51 -4.03 2.86 -5.50
N VAL A 52 -4.70 3.92 -5.97
CA VAL A 52 -6.04 4.34 -5.50
C VAL A 52 -7.13 4.25 -6.55
N THR A 53 -6.78 4.03 -7.82
CA THR A 53 -7.74 3.98 -8.92
C THR A 53 -8.35 2.59 -9.08
N ASP A 54 -9.63 2.55 -9.44
CA ASP A 54 -10.33 1.32 -9.80
C ASP A 54 -9.57 0.54 -10.89
N GLY A 55 -9.56 -0.78 -10.78
CA GLY A 55 -8.85 -1.68 -11.70
C GLY A 55 -7.36 -1.90 -11.38
N THR A 56 -6.81 -1.24 -10.36
CA THR A 56 -5.46 -1.57 -9.88
C THR A 56 -5.47 -2.94 -9.19
N ARG A 57 -4.68 -3.87 -9.71
CA ARG A 57 -4.58 -5.26 -9.22
C ARG A 57 -3.58 -5.34 -8.07
N HIS A 58 -3.63 -4.38 -7.14
CA HIS A 58 -2.71 -4.25 -6.02
C HIS A 58 -3.45 -4.36 -4.69
N GLN A 59 -2.87 -5.13 -3.78
CA GLN A 59 -3.40 -5.35 -2.44
C GLN A 59 -2.44 -4.80 -1.40
N VAL A 60 -3.01 -4.30 -0.31
CA VAL A 60 -2.25 -3.95 0.89
C VAL A 60 -2.05 -5.19 1.74
N VAL A 61 -0.81 -5.49 2.07
CA VAL A 61 -0.40 -6.55 3.00
C VAL A 61 0.30 -5.92 4.18
N LEU A 62 -0.14 -6.27 5.38
CA LEU A 62 0.56 -5.89 6.61
C LEU A 62 1.73 -6.85 6.81
N VAL A 63 2.95 -6.32 6.87
CA VAL A 63 4.18 -7.13 6.92
C VAL A 63 4.93 -6.92 8.23
N ASP A 64 5.69 -7.94 8.63
CA ASP A 64 6.77 -7.83 9.61
C ASP A 64 8.00 -7.23 8.93
N VAL A 65 8.48 -6.11 9.48
CA VAL A 65 9.59 -5.37 8.86
C VAL A 65 10.86 -6.19 8.78
N ARG A 66 11.13 -7.04 9.78
CA ARG A 66 12.37 -7.82 9.85
C ARG A 66 12.35 -8.89 8.77
N LYS A 67 11.21 -9.57 8.60
CA LYS A 67 11.03 -10.56 7.52
C LYS A 67 11.13 -9.91 6.14
N LEU A 68 10.49 -8.75 5.96
CA LEU A 68 10.53 -8.00 4.70
C LEU A 68 11.97 -7.61 4.34
N LEU A 69 12.71 -6.99 5.26
CA LEU A 69 14.09 -6.57 5.02
C LEU A 69 15.04 -7.75 4.85
N ALA A 70 14.83 -8.87 5.54
CA ALA A 70 15.59 -10.09 5.31
C ALA A 70 15.39 -10.62 3.88
N CYS A 71 14.15 -10.64 3.37
CA CYS A 71 13.88 -11.02 1.98
C CYS A 71 14.45 -10.00 0.99
N ALA A 72 14.45 -8.70 1.33
CA ALA A 72 14.99 -7.67 0.46
C ALA A 72 16.52 -7.63 0.43
N ASN A 73 17.19 -7.99 1.51
CA ASN A 73 18.65 -8.10 1.56
C ASN A 73 19.19 -9.27 0.72
N ARG A 74 18.33 -10.22 0.33
CA ARG A 74 18.69 -11.29 -0.60
C ARG A 74 18.64 -10.83 -2.06
N ASP A 75 17.94 -9.75 -2.38
CA ASP A 75 17.90 -9.22 -3.74
C ASP A 75 19.32 -8.84 -4.18
N ASN A 76 19.81 -9.53 -5.21
CA ASN A 76 21.20 -9.44 -5.69
C ASN A 76 21.35 -8.46 -6.85
N THR A 77 20.43 -7.51 -6.98
CA THR A 77 20.47 -6.43 -7.98
C THR A 77 21.36 -5.25 -7.55
N ASP A 78 22.33 -5.49 -6.67
CA ASP A 78 23.39 -4.56 -6.22
C ASP A 78 22.95 -3.27 -5.49
N TYR A 79 21.65 -3.04 -5.27
CA TYR A 79 21.15 -1.86 -4.52
C TYR A 79 20.71 -2.21 -3.09
N VAL A 80 21.60 -2.83 -2.32
CA VAL A 80 21.39 -3.03 -0.88
C VAL A 80 21.79 -1.75 -0.16
N LEU A 81 20.80 -1.00 0.33
CA LEU A 81 21.09 0.17 1.15
C LEU A 81 21.79 -0.25 2.44
N LYS A 82 22.80 0.54 2.81
CA LYS A 82 23.49 0.45 4.10
C LYS A 82 22.50 0.56 5.27
N PRO A 83 22.85 0.05 6.46
CA PRO A 83 22.15 0.35 7.71
C PRO A 83 21.98 1.87 7.91
N VAL A 84 20.90 2.28 8.58
CA VAL A 84 20.59 3.71 8.80
C VAL A 84 21.68 4.41 9.61
N ALA A 85 22.32 3.70 10.54
CA ALA A 85 23.47 4.20 11.30
C ALA A 85 24.66 4.66 10.43
N GLU A 86 24.77 4.18 9.18
CA GLU A 86 25.80 4.59 8.23
C GLU A 86 25.34 5.70 7.28
N TRP A 87 24.10 6.17 7.38
CA TRP A 87 23.59 7.22 6.50
C TRP A 87 24.13 8.57 6.93
N HIS A 88 24.35 9.44 5.93
CA HIS A 88 24.66 10.83 6.22
C HIS A 88 23.52 11.48 7.02
N SER A 89 23.84 12.28 8.04
CA SER A 89 22.85 12.87 8.95
C SER A 89 21.77 13.68 8.23
N GLY A 90 22.13 14.37 7.14
CA GLY A 90 21.16 15.07 6.28
C GLY A 90 20.12 14.15 5.64
N LYS A 91 20.50 12.92 5.25
CA LYS A 91 19.58 11.90 4.71
C LYS A 91 18.61 11.42 5.80
N VAL A 92 19.14 11.11 6.98
CA VAL A 92 18.34 10.66 8.14
C VAL A 92 17.31 11.73 8.50
N ARG A 93 17.75 12.99 8.63
CA ARG A 93 16.87 14.13 8.91
C ARG A 93 15.79 14.30 7.84
N GLY A 94 16.16 14.25 6.55
CA GLY A 94 15.20 14.41 5.46
C GLY A 94 14.14 13.31 5.41
N ILE A 95 14.50 12.05 5.69
CA ILE A 95 13.52 10.96 5.78
C ILE A 95 12.63 11.12 7.00
N ARG A 96 13.17 11.51 8.16
CA ARG A 96 12.40 11.81 9.37
C ARG A 96 11.35 12.89 9.13
N GLU A 97 11.73 14.03 8.59
CA GLU A 97 10.83 15.15 8.28
C GLU A 97 9.76 14.77 7.24
N PHE A 98 10.12 13.90 6.30
CA PHE A 98 9.17 13.37 5.31
C PHE A 98 8.15 12.41 5.92
N LEU A 99 8.52 11.69 6.98
CA LEU A 99 7.67 10.71 7.66
C LEU A 99 6.91 11.30 8.86
N ASP A 100 7.24 12.53 9.26
CA ASP A 100 6.62 13.23 10.37
C ASP A 100 5.09 13.21 10.24
N PRO A 101 4.34 12.75 11.25
CA PRO A 101 2.89 12.70 11.18
C PRO A 101 2.28 14.09 10.99
N GLU A 102 2.92 15.18 11.39
CA GLU A 102 2.45 16.55 11.17
C GLU A 102 2.73 17.06 9.74
N ASN A 103 3.46 16.29 8.92
CA ASN A 103 3.65 16.64 7.51
C ASN A 103 2.29 16.62 6.78
N PRO A 104 1.90 17.72 6.09
CA PRO A 104 0.61 17.79 5.40
C PRO A 104 0.51 16.77 4.26
N ARG A 105 1.64 16.32 3.71
CA ARG A 105 1.69 15.32 2.64
C ARG A 105 1.92 13.94 3.25
N VAL A 106 0.84 13.18 3.43
CA VAL A 106 0.93 11.79 3.88
C VAL A 106 1.78 10.96 2.90
N PRO A 107 2.88 10.34 3.35
CA PRO A 107 3.74 9.57 2.47
C PRO A 107 3.07 8.27 1.99
N GLN A 108 3.39 7.87 0.77
CA GLN A 108 2.92 6.59 0.23
C GLN A 108 3.67 5.42 0.89
N MET A 109 2.93 4.36 1.18
CA MET A 109 3.48 3.11 1.67
C MET A 109 4.45 2.48 0.66
N PRO A 110 5.37 1.61 1.09
CA PRO A 110 6.24 0.91 0.17
C PRO A 110 5.45 0.06 -0.83
N TYR A 111 5.95 -0.03 -2.06
CA TYR A 111 5.45 -0.92 -3.10
C TYR A 111 6.56 -1.89 -3.47
N VAL A 112 6.26 -3.19 -3.42
CA VAL A 112 7.24 -4.24 -3.64
C VAL A 112 6.73 -5.28 -4.64
N THR A 113 7.68 -6.05 -5.18
CA THR A 113 7.40 -7.34 -5.81
C THR A 113 8.07 -8.44 -5.00
N ILE A 114 7.47 -9.64 -4.99
CA ILE A 114 8.05 -10.81 -4.31
C ILE A 114 8.13 -12.02 -5.23
N SER A 115 9.22 -12.75 -5.12
CA SER A 115 9.44 -14.01 -5.83
C SER A 115 10.15 -15.02 -4.92
N THR A 116 10.25 -16.27 -5.37
CA THR A 116 11.13 -17.25 -4.74
C THR A 116 12.22 -17.66 -5.72
N ARG A 117 13.44 -17.88 -5.20
CA ARG A 117 14.54 -18.46 -5.96
C ARG A 117 15.16 -19.61 -5.18
N ARG A 118 16.03 -20.40 -5.83
CA ARG A 118 16.83 -21.40 -5.13
C ARG A 118 17.79 -20.70 -4.18
N ALA A 119 17.90 -21.21 -2.96
CA ALA A 119 18.88 -20.70 -2.01
C ALA A 119 20.30 -20.90 -2.55
N PRO A 120 21.27 -20.04 -2.21
CA PRO A 120 22.68 -20.32 -2.48
C PRO A 120 23.16 -21.53 -1.64
N GLY A 121 24.03 -22.37 -2.22
CA GLY A 121 24.63 -23.51 -1.54
C GLY A 121 24.16 -24.88 -2.04
N LEU A 122 24.69 -25.95 -1.44
CA LEU A 122 24.50 -27.33 -1.92
C LEU A 122 23.02 -27.75 -1.92
N LEU A 123 22.27 -27.48 -0.84
CA LEU A 123 20.84 -27.82 -0.78
C LEU A 123 20.00 -27.07 -1.82
N GLY A 124 20.32 -25.80 -2.07
CA GLY A 124 19.66 -25.01 -3.10
C GLY A 124 20.03 -25.48 -4.52
N TRP A 125 21.24 -25.99 -4.75
CA TRP A 125 21.64 -26.58 -6.03
C TRP A 125 20.82 -27.84 -6.35
N PHE A 126 20.52 -28.67 -5.35
CA PHE A 126 19.59 -29.80 -5.45
C PHE A 126 18.10 -29.39 -5.47
N GLY A 127 17.80 -28.10 -5.38
CA GLY A 127 16.43 -27.57 -5.45
C GLY A 127 15.57 -27.83 -4.21
N LEU A 128 16.19 -28.27 -3.11
CA LEU A 128 15.49 -28.61 -1.86
C LEU A 128 15.17 -27.37 -1.01
N GLU A 129 15.88 -26.26 -1.24
CA GLU A 129 15.71 -25.03 -0.48
C GLU A 129 15.41 -23.85 -1.40
N ARG A 130 14.30 -23.16 -1.12
CA ARG A 130 13.88 -21.94 -1.80
C ARG A 130 13.79 -20.80 -0.79
N GLU A 131 14.28 -19.65 -1.18
CA GLU A 131 14.20 -18.44 -0.37
C GLU A 131 13.34 -17.37 -1.06
N GLY A 132 12.67 -16.57 -0.23
CA GLY A 132 11.94 -15.39 -0.66
C GLY A 132 12.87 -14.22 -0.97
N VAL A 133 12.60 -13.54 -2.07
CA VAL A 133 13.29 -12.31 -2.49
C VAL A 133 12.27 -11.22 -2.73
N VAL A 134 12.49 -10.06 -2.08
CA VAL A 134 11.64 -8.88 -2.19
C VAL A 134 12.41 -7.78 -2.91
N ALA A 135 11.86 -7.27 -4.00
CA ALA A 135 12.40 -6.10 -4.70
C ALA A 135 11.51 -4.88 -4.42
N PHE A 136 12.11 -3.78 -3.95
CA PHE A 136 11.38 -2.54 -3.76
C PHE A 136 11.22 -1.81 -5.09
N ARG A 137 9.97 -1.46 -5.43
CA ARG A 137 9.64 -0.56 -6.55
C ARG A 137 9.52 0.89 -6.08
N ASN A 138 9.20 1.10 -4.80
CA ASN A 138 9.24 2.38 -4.09
C ASN A 138 9.45 2.14 -2.59
N GLY A 139 10.02 3.12 -1.89
CA GLY A 139 9.94 3.19 -0.44
C GLY A 139 11.01 2.42 0.32
N GLN A 140 12.05 1.92 -0.34
CA GLN A 140 13.14 1.17 0.30
C GLN A 140 13.81 1.95 1.45
N HIS A 141 14.14 3.23 1.22
CA HIS A 141 14.70 4.09 2.28
C HIS A 141 13.74 4.27 3.46
N ARG A 142 12.45 4.44 3.19
CA ARG A 142 11.45 4.61 4.26
C ARG A 142 11.26 3.32 5.04
N ALA A 143 11.20 2.17 4.37
CA ALA A 143 11.09 0.87 5.02
C ALA A 143 12.26 0.61 5.98
N ARG A 144 13.49 0.94 5.57
CA ARG A 144 14.67 0.82 6.44
C ARG A 144 14.66 1.81 7.59
N TYR A 145 14.28 3.06 7.34
CA TYR A 145 14.12 4.05 8.41
C TYR A 145 13.05 3.64 9.41
N LEU A 146 11.89 3.15 8.96
CA LEU A 146 10.82 2.67 9.84
C LEU A 146 11.31 1.52 10.72
N ALA A 147 12.10 0.59 10.18
CA ALA A 147 12.70 -0.49 10.96
C ALA A 147 13.62 0.05 12.06
N ASP A 148 14.50 1.00 11.71
CA ASP A 148 15.45 1.65 12.62
C ASP A 148 14.74 2.50 13.68
N ALA A 149 13.60 3.11 13.32
CA ALA A 149 12.75 3.87 14.21
C ALA A 149 11.84 3.00 15.11
N GLY A 150 11.99 1.67 15.08
CA GLY A 150 11.25 0.75 15.94
C GLY A 150 9.84 0.38 15.44
N ALA A 151 9.52 0.57 14.16
CA ALA A 151 8.29 0.01 13.59
C ALA A 151 8.41 -1.51 13.53
N ARG A 152 7.48 -2.23 14.16
CA ARG A 152 7.42 -3.70 14.04
C ARG A 152 6.73 -4.16 12.75
N TRP A 153 5.67 -3.45 12.37
CA TRP A 153 4.84 -3.77 11.21
C TRP A 153 4.43 -2.51 10.47
N PHE A 154 4.26 -2.61 9.16
CA PHE A 154 3.68 -1.54 8.36
C PHE A 154 2.98 -2.09 7.11
N PRO A 155 2.02 -1.36 6.52
CA PRO A 155 1.39 -1.77 5.28
C PRO A 155 2.35 -1.63 4.10
N VAL A 156 2.29 -2.59 3.18
CA VAL A 156 3.03 -2.61 1.91
C VAL A 156 2.05 -2.96 0.80
N GLU A 157 2.20 -2.32 -0.35
CA GLU A 157 1.47 -2.72 -1.55
C GLU A 157 2.26 -3.73 -2.38
N VAL A 158 1.51 -4.66 -2.96
CA VAL A 158 2.02 -5.73 -3.83
C VAL A 158 0.95 -6.09 -4.85
N HIS A 159 1.36 -6.63 -6.00
CA HIS A 159 0.42 -7.14 -6.99
C HIS A 159 -0.39 -8.33 -6.42
N GLU A 160 -1.67 -8.45 -6.76
CA GLU A 160 -2.61 -9.43 -6.18
C GLU A 160 -2.11 -10.89 -6.30
N ARG A 161 -1.44 -11.21 -7.41
CA ARG A 161 -0.89 -12.54 -7.70
C ARG A 161 0.27 -12.91 -6.76
N GLU A 162 0.93 -11.91 -6.20
CA GLU A 162 2.08 -12.06 -5.32
C GLU A 162 1.70 -11.90 -3.84
N ALA A 163 0.48 -11.45 -3.56
CA ALA A 163 0.02 -11.10 -2.22
C ALA A 163 0.02 -12.30 -1.26
N THR A 164 -0.34 -13.49 -1.73
CA THR A 164 -0.30 -14.73 -0.92
C THR A 164 1.13 -15.04 -0.50
N LEU A 165 2.07 -15.05 -1.44
CA LEU A 165 3.47 -15.31 -1.15
C LEU A 165 4.07 -14.27 -0.19
N LEU A 166 3.70 -12.99 -0.33
CA LEU A 166 4.14 -11.94 0.58
C LEU A 166 3.62 -12.18 2.00
N ARG A 167 2.36 -12.59 2.16
CA ARG A 167 1.79 -12.93 3.48
C ARG A 167 2.48 -14.12 4.11
N GLU A 168 2.75 -15.17 3.34
CA GLU A 168 3.42 -16.37 3.83
C GLU A 168 4.83 -16.06 4.35
N LEU A 169 5.61 -15.30 3.57
CA LEU A 169 7.02 -15.07 3.87
C LEU A 169 7.28 -13.87 4.77
N CYS A 170 6.49 -12.82 4.63
CA CYS A 170 6.70 -11.53 5.29
C CYS A 170 5.50 -11.06 6.11
N GLY A 171 4.40 -11.83 6.17
CA GLY A 171 3.19 -11.43 6.87
C GLY A 171 3.45 -11.10 8.35
N ALA A 172 2.78 -10.03 8.78
CA ALA A 172 2.67 -9.69 10.19
C ALA A 172 1.83 -10.74 10.95
N ALA A 173 2.02 -10.81 12.26
CA ALA A 173 1.16 -11.62 13.13
C ALA A 173 -0.25 -11.01 13.24
N ASP A 174 -1.22 -11.79 13.70
CA ASP A 174 -2.64 -11.39 13.70
C ASP A 174 -2.93 -10.15 14.57
N ASP A 175 -2.17 -9.97 15.65
CA ASP A 175 -2.22 -8.80 16.54
C ASP A 175 -1.78 -7.50 15.84
N ALA A 176 -1.09 -7.58 14.71
CA ALA A 176 -0.64 -6.39 14.00
C ALA A 176 -1.80 -5.52 13.51
N ARG A 177 -2.97 -6.09 13.23
CA ARG A 177 -4.15 -5.35 12.74
C ARG A 177 -4.81 -4.48 13.80
N THR A 178 -4.60 -4.77 15.09
CA THR A 178 -5.11 -3.93 16.19
C THR A 178 -4.19 -2.75 16.43
N VAL A 179 -2.90 -2.94 16.15
CA VAL A 179 -1.82 -1.97 16.34
C VAL A 179 -1.70 -1.00 15.16
N VAL A 180 -1.75 -1.51 13.92
CA VAL A 180 -1.71 -0.70 12.69
C VAL A 180 -3.15 -0.45 12.22
N ARG A 181 -3.65 0.76 12.48
CA ARG A 181 -5.05 1.14 12.21
C ARG A 181 -5.20 1.77 10.84
N ALA A 182 -6.17 1.28 10.07
CA ALA A 182 -6.59 1.89 8.81
C ALA A 182 -7.84 2.74 9.04
N THR A 183 -7.79 4.01 8.67
CA THR A 183 -8.89 4.96 8.85
C THR A 183 -9.16 5.66 7.52
N PRO A 184 -10.42 5.81 7.09
CA PRO A 184 -10.74 6.67 5.95
C PRO A 184 -10.39 8.12 6.31
N LEU A 185 -9.67 8.80 5.43
CA LEU A 185 -9.46 10.24 5.53
C LEU A 185 -10.81 10.90 5.20
N ASN A 186 -11.52 11.33 6.24
CA ASN A 186 -12.71 12.15 6.06
C ASN A 186 -12.27 13.49 5.47
N THR A 187 -12.50 13.67 4.17
CA THR A 187 -12.51 15.00 3.54
C THR A 187 -13.80 15.70 3.96
N GLY A 188 -13.93 16.01 5.25
CA GLY A 188 -15.02 16.82 5.80
C GLY A 188 -14.81 18.28 5.39
N GLY A 189 -15.82 18.85 4.74
CA GLY A 189 -15.76 20.11 4.00
C GLY A 189 -15.35 21.34 4.83
N GLY A 190 -14.59 22.21 4.17
CA GLY A 190 -14.48 23.60 4.57
C GLY A 190 -15.84 24.28 4.41
N THR A 191 -16.32 24.86 5.50
CA THR A 191 -17.39 25.87 5.54
C THR A 191 -17.00 27.11 4.76
#